data_AF-A0A661UN53-F1
#
_entry.id   AF-A0A661UN53-F1
#
_cell.length_a   1.000
_cell.length_b   1.000
_cell.length_c   1.000
_cell.angle_alpha   90.00
_cell.angle_beta   90.00
_cell.angle_gamma   90.00
#
_symmetry.space_group_name_H-M   'P 1'
#
loop_
_entity.id
_entity.type
_entity.pdbx_description
1 polymer ?
#
loop_
_entity_poly.entity_id
_entity_poly.type
_entity_poly.pdbx_seq_one_letter_code
_entity_poly.pdbx_strand_id
1 'polypeptide(L)'
;MQQLRILWVDDEVEHLKPFVLFLSERGYTVKTVSNGADAIDIALHEKFDLILLDEMMPGMDGLTTLKEIKRTNPTIPVVMVTKSEEEGLMEDAIAGQIADYL
;
A
#
# COMPACT_ATOMS: atom_id res chain seq x y z
N MET A 1 0.20 12.44 -23.13
CA MET A 1 0.98 11.61 -22.18
C MET A 1 0.00 10.68 -21.51
N GLN A 2 0.31 9.38 -21.40
CA GLN A 2 -0.58 8.45 -20.68
C GLN A 2 -0.47 8.72 -19.19
N GLN A 3 -1.60 8.91 -18.53
CA GLN A 3 -1.68 9.13 -17.09
C GLN A 3 -1.47 7.79 -16.38
N LEU A 4 -0.39 7.68 -15.61
CA LEU A 4 -0.02 6.46 -14.89
C LEU A 4 -1.08 6.13 -13.84
N ARG A 5 -1.51 4.86 -13.80
CA ARG A 5 -2.56 4.36 -12.90
C ARG A 5 -1.94 3.54 -11.77
N ILE A 6 -2.23 3.94 -10.54
CA ILE A 6 -1.73 3.31 -9.31
C ILE A 6 -2.91 2.66 -8.59
N LEU A 7 -2.77 1.39 -8.21
CA LEU A 7 -3.65 0.75 -7.24
C LEU A 7 -2.97 0.82 -5.88
N TRP A 8 -3.64 1.39 -4.88
CA TRP A 8 -3.13 1.45 -3.50
C TRP A 8 -4.05 0.61 -2.61
N VAL A 9 -3.49 -0.43 -2.02
CA VAL A 9 -4.17 -1.41 -1.18
C VAL A 9 -3.71 -1.18 0.25
N ASP A 10 -4.62 -0.76 1.12
CA ASP A 10 -4.35 -0.38 2.52
C ASP A 10 -5.66 -0.42 3.29
N ASP A 11 -5.75 -1.05 4.46
CA ASP A 11 -7.02 -1.13 5.20
C ASP A 11 -7.45 0.21 5.80
N GLU A 12 -6.53 1.16 5.94
CA GLU A 12 -6.76 2.52 6.39
C GLU A 12 -6.84 3.52 5.21
N VAL A 13 -7.60 3.18 4.16
CA VAL A 13 -7.76 4.01 2.94
C VAL A 13 -8.10 5.48 3.21
N GLU A 14 -8.72 5.81 4.35
CA GLU A 14 -9.01 7.20 4.73
C GLU A 14 -7.76 8.04 4.99
N HIS A 15 -6.70 7.42 5.55
CA HIS A 15 -5.41 8.05 5.79
C HIS A 15 -4.66 8.33 4.48
N LEU A 16 -5.04 7.66 3.38
CA LEU A 16 -4.42 7.86 2.07
C LEU A 16 -4.90 9.12 1.34
N LYS A 17 -6.01 9.75 1.76
CA LYS A 17 -6.62 10.90 1.05
C LYS A 17 -5.63 12.02 0.71
N PRO A 18 -4.75 12.49 1.61
CA PRO A 18 -3.77 13.53 1.29
C PRO A 18 -2.77 13.08 0.21
N PHE A 19 -2.33 11.82 0.24
CA PHE A 19 -1.39 11.26 -0.73
C PHE A 19 -2.04 11.05 -2.10
N VAL A 20 -3.30 10.60 -2.12
CA VAL A 20 -4.10 10.47 -3.35
C VAL A 20 -4.25 11.83 -4.03
N LEU A 21 -4.55 12.89 -3.27
CA LEU A 21 -4.65 14.25 -3.81
C LEU A 21 -3.29 14.72 -4.39
N PHE A 22 -2.22 14.56 -3.62
CA PHE A 22 -0.86 14.92 -4.03
C PHE A 22 -0.38 14.22 -5.31
N LEU A 23 -0.73 12.94 -5.48
CA LEU A 23 -0.44 12.16 -6.69
C LEU A 23 -1.35 12.59 -7.85
N SER A 24 -2.62 12.87 -7.58
CA SER A 24 -3.57 13.33 -8.60
C SER A 24 -3.16 14.68 -9.19
N GLU A 25 -2.68 15.62 -8.37
CA GLU A 25 -2.13 16.91 -8.81
C GLU A 25 -0.88 16.77 -9.69
N ARG A 26 -0.14 15.67 -9.55
CA ARG A 26 1.01 15.33 -10.40
C ARG A 26 0.64 14.57 -11.67
N GLY A 27 -0.66 14.39 -11.92
CA GLY A 27 -1.15 13.70 -13.11
C GLY A 27 -1.06 12.18 -13.03
N TYR A 28 -1.10 11.60 -11.82
CA TYR A 28 -1.34 10.17 -11.61
C TYR A 28 -2.83 9.92 -11.36
N THR A 29 -3.33 8.72 -11.65
CA THR A 29 -4.67 8.29 -11.22
C THR A 29 -4.51 7.21 -10.17
N VAL A 30 -4.97 7.48 -8.95
CA VAL A 30 -4.87 6.52 -7.84
C VAL A 30 -6.25 5.94 -7.56
N LYS A 31 -6.33 4.61 -7.49
CA LYS A 31 -7.49 3.87 -7.00
C LYS A 31 -7.12 3.20 -5.69
N THR A 32 -7.91 3.42 -4.65
CA THR A 32 -7.69 2.83 -3.32
C THR A 32 -8.64 1.67 -3.07
N VAL A 33 -8.18 0.62 -2.41
CA VAL A 33 -8.99 -0.52 -1.96
C VAL A 33 -8.55 -0.94 -0.56
N SER A 34 -9.48 -1.43 0.26
CA SER A 34 -9.24 -1.67 1.69
C SER A 34 -8.90 -3.10 2.07
N ASN A 35 -8.80 -4.01 1.10
CA ASN A 35 -8.49 -5.41 1.35
C ASN A 35 -7.88 -6.07 0.12
N GLY A 36 -7.16 -7.15 0.34
CA GLY A 36 -6.48 -7.87 -0.74
C GLY A 36 -7.42 -8.58 -1.72
N ALA A 37 -8.63 -8.99 -1.30
CA ALA A 37 -9.55 -9.72 -2.19
C ALA A 37 -10.05 -8.80 -3.32
N ASP A 38 -10.45 -7.58 -2.96
CA ASP A 38 -10.81 -6.53 -3.91
C ASP A 38 -9.60 -6.12 -4.75
N ALA A 39 -8.40 -6.08 -4.16
CA ALA A 39 -7.17 -5.78 -4.90
C ALA A 39 -6.89 -6.81 -6.00
N ILE A 40 -7.05 -8.11 -5.70
CA ILE A 40 -6.91 -9.18 -6.71
C ILE A 40 -7.96 -9.03 -7.79
N ASP A 41 -9.23 -8.87 -7.43
CA ASP A 41 -10.32 -8.75 -8.40
C ASP A 41 -10.13 -7.54 -9.33
N ILE A 42 -9.77 -6.38 -8.76
CA ILE A 42 -9.54 -5.17 -9.54
C ILE A 42 -8.28 -5.29 -10.40
N ALA A 43 -7.20 -5.91 -9.91
CA ALA A 43 -5.98 -6.14 -10.69
C ALA A 43 -6.20 -7.13 -11.86
N LEU A 44 -7.23 -7.99 -11.79
CA LEU A 44 -7.62 -8.89 -12.87
C LEU A 44 -8.40 -8.16 -13.97
N HIS A 45 -9.30 -7.24 -13.59
CA HIS A 45 -10.23 -6.59 -14.52
C HIS A 45 -9.71 -5.25 -15.06
N GLU A 46 -8.76 -4.61 -14.38
CA GLU A 46 -8.23 -3.31 -14.74
C GLU A 46 -6.70 -3.32 -14.87
N LYS A 47 -6.17 -2.42 -15.70
CA LYS A 47 -4.72 -2.25 -15.87
C LYS A 47 -4.19 -1.15 -14.97
N PHE A 48 -3.12 -1.48 -14.23
CA PHE A 48 -2.35 -0.55 -13.42
C PHE A 48 -0.87 -0.63 -13.82
N ASP A 49 -0.17 0.49 -13.66
CA ASP A 49 1.26 0.62 -13.91
C ASP A 49 2.09 0.32 -12.65
N LEU A 50 1.46 0.45 -11.48
CA LEU A 50 2.06 0.20 -10.17
C LEU A 50 0.98 -0.22 -9.17
N ILE A 51 1.32 -1.16 -8.29
CA ILE A 51 0.53 -1.49 -7.10
C ILE A 51 1.34 -1.12 -5.85
N LEU A 52 0.77 -0.30 -4.99
CA LEU A 52 1.23 -0.09 -3.61
C LEU A 52 0.39 -1.01 -2.73
N LEU A 53 1.03 -1.88 -1.97
CA LEU A 53 0.35 -2.93 -1.21
C LEU A 53 0.84 -2.93 0.23
N ASP A 54 -0.05 -2.61 1.16
CA ASP A 54 0.25 -2.76 2.59
C ASP A 54 0.52 -4.24 2.91
N GLU A 55 1.53 -4.44 3.75
CA GLU A 55 1.90 -5.76 4.26
C GLU A 55 0.86 -6.24 5.27
N MET A 56 0.42 -5.35 6.17
CA MET A 56 -0.33 -5.69 7.36
C MET A 56 -1.80 -5.29 7.26
N MET A 57 -2.61 -6.13 6.60
CA MET A 57 -4.06 -5.92 6.51
C MET A 57 -4.86 -7.01 7.25
N PRO A 58 -5.99 -6.67 7.91
CA PRO A 58 -6.89 -7.66 8.47
C PRO A 58 -7.51 -8.55 7.38
N GLY A 59 -7.59 -9.85 7.67
CA GLY A 59 -8.13 -10.85 6.75
C GLY A 59 -7.05 -11.49 5.88
N MET A 60 -6.90 -11.04 4.63
CA MET A 60 -5.88 -11.58 3.73
C MET A 60 -4.62 -10.73 3.80
N ASP A 61 -3.55 -11.39 4.23
CA ASP A 61 -2.21 -10.84 4.33
C ASP A 61 -1.66 -10.28 2.99
N GLY A 62 -0.86 -9.22 3.07
CA GLY A 62 -0.28 -8.54 1.92
C GLY A 62 0.60 -9.46 1.06
N LEU A 63 1.37 -10.37 1.66
CA LEU A 63 2.20 -11.30 0.89
C LEU A 63 1.37 -12.34 0.13
N THR A 64 0.24 -12.76 0.70
CA THR A 64 -0.69 -13.67 0.01
C THR A 64 -1.34 -12.96 -1.18
N THR A 65 -1.77 -11.71 -0.97
CA THR A 65 -2.31 -10.82 -2.02
C THR A 65 -1.30 -10.64 -3.16
N LEU A 66 -0.03 -10.34 -2.83
CA LEU A 66 1.06 -10.21 -3.79
C LEU A 66 1.23 -11.47 -4.65
N LYS A 67 1.24 -12.65 -4.03
CA LYS A 67 1.42 -13.93 -4.74
C LYS A 67 0.31 -14.14 -5.77
N GLU A 68 -0.95 -13.88 -5.41
CA GLU A 68 -2.08 -14.04 -6.32
C GLU A 68 -2.07 -13.02 -7.48
N ILE A 69 -1.73 -11.76 -7.18
CA ILE A 69 -1.56 -10.73 -8.22
C ILE A 69 -0.46 -11.13 -9.19
N LYS A 70 0.70 -11.56 -8.69
CA LYS A 70 1.83 -11.99 -9.51
C LYS A 70 1.57 -13.26 -10.31
N ARG A 71 0.71 -14.16 -9.81
CA ARG A 71 0.29 -15.36 -10.55
C ARG A 71 -0.45 -15.00 -11.83
N THR A 72 -1.26 -13.95 -11.80
CA THR A 72 -2.01 -13.52 -12.99
C THR A 72 -1.25 -12.50 -13.84
N ASN A 73 -0.52 -11.59 -13.22
CA ASN A 73 0.27 -10.58 -13.90
C ASN A 73 1.68 -10.51 -13.29
N PRO A 74 2.63 -11.36 -13.73
CA PRO A 74 3.95 -11.44 -13.13
C PRO A 74 4.79 -10.17 -13.34
N THR A 75 4.49 -9.40 -14.39
CA THR A 75 5.27 -8.23 -14.80
C THR A 75 4.83 -6.93 -14.14
N ILE A 76 3.66 -6.87 -13.50
CA ILE A 76 3.19 -5.64 -12.83
C ILE A 76 4.12 -5.26 -11.66
N PRO A 77 4.67 -4.05 -11.61
CA PRO A 77 5.43 -3.59 -10.45
C PRO A 77 4.55 -3.56 -9.21
N VAL A 78 5.03 -4.16 -8.12
CA VAL A 78 4.38 -4.10 -6.81
C VAL A 78 5.40 -3.62 -5.79
N VAL A 79 5.04 -2.59 -5.03
CA VAL A 79 5.84 -2.06 -3.91
C VAL A 79 5.07 -2.36 -2.64
N MET A 80 5.68 -3.15 -1.75
CA MET A 80 5.13 -3.39 -0.42
C MET A 80 5.32 -2.13 0.41
N VAL A 81 4.24 -1.68 1.04
CA VAL A 81 4.26 -0.64 2.07
C VAL A 81 4.26 -1.38 3.41
N THR A 82 5.24 -1.10 4.25
CA THR A 82 5.36 -1.71 5.57
C THR A 82 5.39 -0.59 6.59
N LYS A 83 4.62 -0.73 7.67
CA LYS A 83 4.81 0.07 8.87
C LYS A 83 6.01 -0.54 9.60
N SER A 84 7.22 -0.09 9.28
CA SER A 84 8.39 -0.43 10.10
C SER A 84 8.12 0.08 11.52
N GLU A 85 8.17 -0.82 12.50
CA GLU A 85 8.04 -0.59 13.96
C GLU A 85 9.10 0.37 14.55
N GLU A 86 9.68 1.29 13.77
CA GLU A 86 10.43 2.40 14.33
C GLU A 86 9.47 3.41 15.01
N GLU A 87 8.19 3.43 14.65
CA GLU A 87 7.17 4.18 15.39
C GLU A 87 6.71 3.48 16.68
N GLY A 88 6.67 2.14 16.71
CA GLY A 88 6.35 1.38 17.94
C GLY A 88 7.48 1.46 18.98
N LEU A 89 8.73 1.40 18.53
CA LEU A 89 9.90 1.68 19.38
C LEU A 89 9.90 3.11 19.90
N MET A 90 9.34 4.08 19.17
CA MET A 90 9.24 5.46 19.63
C MET A 90 8.14 5.64 20.69
N GLU A 91 6.99 4.97 20.54
CA GLU A 91 5.93 4.97 21.56
C GLU A 91 6.34 4.20 22.84
N ASP A 92 7.01 3.04 22.71
CA ASP A 92 7.61 2.31 23.83
C ASP A 92 8.82 3.05 24.45
N ALA A 93 9.63 3.78 23.66
CA ALA A 93 10.75 4.58 24.18
C ALA A 93 10.31 5.91 24.81
N ILE A 94 9.20 6.51 24.35
CA ILE A 94 8.57 7.65 25.02
C ILE A 94 7.94 7.18 26.35
N ALA A 95 7.37 5.97 26.40
CA ALA A 95 6.87 5.36 27.63
C ALA A 95 8.00 4.89 28.57
N GLY A 96 9.18 4.56 28.03
CA GLY A 96 10.32 4.01 28.75
C GLY A 96 11.61 4.77 28.52
N GLN A 97 11.73 5.98 29.10
CA GLN A 97 12.99 6.71 29.31
C GLN A 97 13.93 6.83 28.09
N ILE A 98 13.86 8.00 27.44
CA ILE A 98 14.90 8.59 26.59
C ILE A 98 16.31 8.29 27.14
N ALA A 99 17.20 7.77 26.29
CA ALA A 99 18.64 7.90 26.51
C ALA A 99 19.45 8.18 25.23
N ASP A 100 19.09 7.66 24.05
CA ASP A 100 19.59 8.10 22.72
C ASP A 100 19.13 7.14 21.60
N TYR A 101 19.04 7.59 20.35
CA TYR A 101 18.92 6.73 19.16
C TYR A 101 19.73 7.34 17.99
N LEU A 102 20.38 6.49 17.19
CA LEU A 102 21.20 6.84 16.01
C LEU A 102 20.48 6.41 14.73
#